data_AF-A0A847NEG7-F1
#
_entry.id   AF-A0A847NEG7-F1
#
_cell.length_a   1.000
_cell.length_b   1.000
_cell.length_c   1.000
_cell.angle_alpha   90.00
_cell.angle_beta   90.00
_cell.angle_gamma   90.00
#
_symmetry.space_group_name_H-M   'P 1'
#
loop_
_entity.id
_entity.type
_entity.pdbx_description
1 polymer ?
#
loop_
_entity_poly.entity_id
_entity_poly.type
_entity_poly.pdbx_seq_one_letter_code
_entity_poly.pdbx_strand_id
1 'polypeptide(L)' 'KYEEYYRVINQVSYNENLVNVRNPEVRHVFTQLRDDEMRDIARIQQKIERNKGSSGIIAKIIPKKTKY' A
#
# COMPACT_ATOMS: atom_id res chain seq x y z
N LYS A 1 -3.97 13.87 2.12
CA LYS A 1 -4.64 13.04 3.17
C LYS A 1 -5.77 12.19 2.59
N TYR A 2 -6.55 12.69 1.62
CA TYR A 2 -7.63 11.91 0.99
C TYR A 2 -7.19 10.94 -0.11
N GLU A 3 -6.04 11.15 -0.75
CA GLU A 3 -5.56 10.28 -1.83
C GLU A 3 -5.42 8.81 -1.39
N GLU A 4 -4.94 8.55 -0.18
CA GLU A 4 -4.78 7.19 0.34
C GLU A 4 -6.13 6.46 0.47
N TYR A 5 -7.18 7.19 0.84
CA TYR A 5 -8.54 6.66 0.95
C TYR A 5 -9.12 6.29 -0.42
N TYR A 6 -8.90 7.13 -1.44
CA TYR A 6 -9.36 6.84 -2.80
C TYR A 6 -8.68 5.61 -3.40
N ARG A 7 -7.41 5.36 -3.10
CA ARG A 7 -6.69 4.16 -3.57
C ARG A 7 -7.30 2.87 -3.04
N VAL A 8 -7.70 2.86 -1.78
CA VAL A 8 -8.40 1.70 -1.18
C VAL A 8 -9.79 1.52 -1.82
N ILE A 9 -10.53 2.60 -2.07
CA ILE A 9 -11.82 2.52 -2.77
C ILE A 9 -11.66 1.95 -4.19
N ASN A 10 -10.67 2.44 -4.94
CA ASN A 10 -10.38 1.96 -6.28
C ASN A 10 -10.04 0.47 -6.27
N GLN A 11 -9.20 0.05 -5.33
CA GLN A 11 -8.81 -1.35 -5.16
C GLN A 11 -10.03 -2.26 -4.91
N VAL A 12 -10.97 -1.84 -4.06
CA VAL A 12 -12.22 -2.58 -3.80
C VAL A 12 -13.07 -2.65 -5.05
N SER A 13 -13.26 -1.52 -5.75
CA SER A 13 -14.04 -1.47 -6.98
C SER A 13 -13.47 -2.36 -8.08
N TYR A 14 -12.14 -2.38 -8.26
CA TYR A 14 -11.49 -3.28 -9.22
C TYR A 14 -11.68 -4.74 -8.83
N ASN A 15 -11.60 -5.08 -7.55
CA ASN A 15 -11.88 -6.44 -7.07
C ASN A 15 -13.32 -6.89 -7.35
N GLU A 16 -14.31 -6.02 -7.13
CA GLU A 16 -15.70 -6.32 -7.45
C GLU A 16 -15.89 -6.55 -8.96
N ASN A 17 -15.25 -5.73 -9.80
CA ASN A 17 -15.28 -5.91 -11.24
C ASN A 17 -14.62 -7.22 -11.68
N LEU A 18 -13.55 -7.67 -11.01
CA LEU A 18 -12.91 -8.96 -11.33
C LEU A 18 -13.82 -10.17 -11.11
N VAL A 19 -14.74 -10.10 -10.15
CA VAL A 19 -15.73 -11.17 -9.88
C VAL A 19 -16.84 -11.15 -10.93
N ASN A 20 -17.30 -9.95 -11.32
CA ASN A 20 -18.48 -9.79 -12.15
C ASN A 20 -18.20 -9.81 -13.66
N VAL A 21 -16.99 -9.42 -14.08
CA VAL A 21 -16.61 -9.35 -15.49
C VAL A 21 -16.26 -10.73 -16.03
N ARG A 22 -17.01 -11.16 -17.06
CA ARG A 22 -16.79 -12.43 -17.77
C ARG A 22 -15.78 -12.32 -18.92
N ASN A 23 -15.59 -11.12 -19.46
CA ASN A 23 -14.63 -10.90 -20.54
C ASN A 23 -13.19 -11.00 -19.99
N PRO A 24 -12.36 -11.94 -20.49
CA PRO A 24 -11.03 -12.19 -19.94
C PRO A 24 -10.06 -11.00 -20.12
N GLU A 25 -10.16 -10.26 -21.22
CA GLU A 25 -9.31 -9.11 -21.49
C GLU A 25 -9.62 -7.96 -20.53
N VAL A 26 -10.91 -7.69 -20.33
CA VAL A 26 -11.36 -6.67 -19.38
C VAL A 26 -10.98 -7.08 -17.94
N ARG A 27 -11.07 -8.37 -17.61
CA ARG A 27 -10.61 -8.90 -16.32
C ARG A 27 -9.10 -8.75 -16.15
N HIS A 28 -8.32 -8.92 -17.22
CA HIS A 28 -6.88 -8.71 -17.20
C HIS A 28 -6.53 -7.26 -16.89
N VAL A 29 -7.20 -6.30 -17.54
CA VAL A 29 -7.02 -4.86 -17.27
C VAL A 29 -7.34 -4.52 -15.82
N PHE A 30 -8.48 -4.99 -15.29
CA PHE A 30 -8.83 -4.75 -13.88
C PHE A 30 -7.83 -5.38 -12.90
N THR A 31 -7.20 -6.49 -13.28
CA THR A 31 -6.16 -7.12 -12.47
C THR A 31 -4.94 -6.23 -12.38
N GLN A 32 -4.48 -5.69 -13.51
CA GLN A 32 -3.35 -4.77 -13.57
C GLN A 32 -3.61 -3.51 -12.74
N LEU A 33 -4.78 -2.87 -12.92
CA LEU A 33 -5.14 -1.66 -12.18
C LEU A 33 -5.22 -1.89 -10.66
N ARG A 34 -5.78 -3.03 -10.23
CA ARG A 34 -5.80 -3.41 -8.82
C ARG A 34 -4.39 -3.60 -8.27
N ASP A 35 -3.53 -4.30 -9.01
CA ASP A 35 -2.17 -4.59 -8.56
C ASP A 35 -1.33 -3.31 -8.46
N ASP A 36 -1.57 -2.33 -9.34
CA ASP A 36 -0.97 -1.00 -9.26
C ASP A 36 -1.37 -0.26 -7.98
N GLU A 37 -2.66 -0.24 -7.66
CA GLU A 37 -3.14 0.37 -6.41
C GLU A 37 -2.58 -0.34 -5.17
N MET A 38 -2.50 -1.67 -5.20
CA MET A 38 -1.92 -2.46 -4.10
C MET A 38 -0.43 -2.16 -3.89
N ARG A 39 0.35 -1.96 -4.96
CA ARG A 39 1.77 -1.56 -4.84
C ARG A 39 1.91 -0.20 -4.16
N ASP A 40 1.03 0.75 -4.47
CA ASP A 40 1.05 2.07 -3.85
C ASP A 40 0.57 2.04 -2.40
N ILE A 41 -0.48 1.28 -2.09
CA ILE A 41 -0.93 1.05 -0.72
C ILE A 41 0.20 0.45 0.12
N ALA A 42 0.92 -0.55 -0.38
CA ALA A 42 2.04 -1.17 0.32
C ALA A 42 3.18 -0.16 0.59
N ARG A 43 3.51 0.70 -0.38
CA ARG A 43 4.51 1.77 -0.20
C ARG A 43 4.09 2.76 0.90
N ILE A 44 2.81 3.12 0.93
CA ILE A 44 2.26 4.01 1.96
C ILE A 44 2.34 3.34 3.34
N GLN A 45 1.94 2.08 3.45
CA GLN A 45 2.03 1.31 4.70
C GLN A 45 3.46 1.25 5.23
N GLN A 46 4.45 0.96 4.37
CA GLN A 46 5.87 0.98 4.75
C GLN A 46 6.32 2.37 5.25
N LYS A 47 5.86 3.46 4.63
CA LYS A 47 6.16 4.83 5.10
C LYS A 47 5.56 5.08 6.49
N ILE A 48 4.31 4.66 6.71
CA ILE A 48 3.65 4.76 8.02
C ILE A 48 4.41 3.97 9.08
N GLU A 49 4.83 2.75 8.77
CA GLU A 49 5.62 1.90 9.67
C GLU A 49 6.98 2.52 10.01
N ARG A 50 7.69 3.10 9.03
CA ARG A 50 8.94 3.83 9.29
C ARG A 50 8.74 5.02 10.23
N ASN A 51 7.68 5.80 10.00
CA ASN A 51 7.34 6.95 10.85
C ASN A 51 6.91 6.53 12.27
N LYS A 52 6.23 5.38 12.42
CA LYS A 52 5.92 4.79 13.73
C LYS A 52 7.17 4.22 14.41
N GLY A 53 8.07 3.60 13.64
CA GLY A 53 9.31 2.99 14.11
C GLY A 53 10.31 3.99 14.67
N SER A 54 10.37 5.22 14.16
CA SER A 54 11.17 6.31 14.73
C SER A 54 10.67 6.79 16.10
N SER A 55 9.45 6.43 16.50
CA SER A 55 8.89 6.75 17.82
C SER A 55 8.79 5.51 18.74
N GLY A 56 9.20 4.33 18.26
CA GLY A 56 9.15 3.08 19.01
C GLY A 56 10.33 2.93 19.98
N ILE A 57 10.10 2.21 21.09
CA ILE A 57 11.07 1.92 22.15
C ILE A 57 12.40 1.36 21.60
N ILE A 58 12.36 0.63 20.48
CA ILE A 58 13.55 0.05 19.81
C ILE A 58 14.54 1.14 19.37
N ALA A 59 14.06 2.30 18.88
CA ALA A 59 14.91 3.42 18.51
C ALA A 59 15.60 4.09 19.72
N LYS A 60 15.06 3.92 20.94
CA LYS A 60 15.67 4.39 22.20
C LYS A 60 16.69 3.41 22.78
N ILE A 61 16.59 2.12 22.45
CA ILE A 61 17.46 1.07 22.98
C ILE A 61 18.74 0.89 22.15
N ILE A 62 18.70 1.18 20.84
CA ILE A 62 19.88 1.02 19.98
C ILE A 62 20.69 2.33 20.00
N PRO A 63 21.86 2.39 20.66
CA PRO A 63 22.71 3.57 20.62
C PRO A 63 23.20 3.78 19.18
N LYS A 64 22.96 5.00 18.68
CA LYS A 64 23.50 5.46 17.40
C LYS A 64 25.02 5.37 17.50
N LYS A 65 25.66 4.43 16.78
CA LYS A 65 27.13 4.30 16.78
C LYS A 65 27.75 5.67 16.53
N THR A 66 28.43 6.19 17.55
CA THR A 66 29.22 7.41 17.45
C THR A 66 30.27 7.16 16.37
N LYS A 67 30.21 7.91 15.27
CA LYS A 67 31.29 7.92 14.28
C LYS A 67 32.50 8.56 14.96
N TYR A 68 33.58 7.80 15.09
CA TYR A 68 34.92 8.34 15.28
C TYR A 68 35.39 9.01 13.99
#